data_AF-A0A9P8JTD1-F1
#
_entry.id   AF-A0A9P8JTD1-F1
#
_cell.length_a   1.000
_cell.length_b   1.000
_cell.length_c   1.000
_cell.angle_alpha   90.00
_cell.angle_beta   90.00
_cell.angle_gamma   90.00
#
_symmetry.space_group_name_H-M   'P 1'
#
loop_
_entity.id
_entity.type
_entity.pdbx_description
1 polymer ?
#
loop_
_entity_poly.entity_id
_entity_poly.type
_entity_poly.pdbx_seq_one_letter_code
_entity_poly.pdbx_strand_id
1 'polypeptide(L)'
;MLDIGKSSNLPTPKCYFSTTTLPSYNDISELPTKKTPFNLLHNSPYYYTATLVSPSSSPLNITTTSTQSNYARLRMPLLSLLTGNFFNKHIKTGNVLMLSAPLKVETTSSEARFTLVNGVLSITCDRALYERAGLTGTAIPDPHARKHGTSRFRIELNLRLPSMLAGKKGFERVLRAAETVFVGDISWLFYDVAATGVAENDTALGKEVEIKEVKVETEDVEKVLVPDFPADISKNADGQTDLIELLEWISLAALNSPRIQQGDLVDEIISRYEVPIISSKPTTEATDGTSNGTTTQNLTKTTFMGFLPASFLASTFGEALLQSKGSWFAFLVQGFEDEKASVILKTQDNRTLAWDIEG
;
A
#
# COMPACT_ATOMS: atom_id res chain seq x y z
N MET A 1 -9.87 15.43 -39.50
CA MET A 1 -8.64 14.62 -39.38
C MET A 1 -8.27 14.64 -37.91
N LEU A 2 -8.68 13.61 -37.16
CA LEU A 2 -8.49 13.51 -35.72
C LEU A 2 -7.08 12.97 -35.47
N ASP A 3 -6.21 13.86 -35.04
CA ASP A 3 -4.82 13.58 -34.67
C ASP A 3 -4.81 12.94 -33.26
N ILE A 4 -5.15 11.65 -33.21
CA ILE A 4 -5.12 10.84 -31.98
C ILE A 4 -3.71 10.25 -31.86
N GLY A 5 -2.91 10.81 -30.96
CA GLY A 5 -1.63 10.21 -30.57
C GLY A 5 -0.41 11.08 -30.80
N LYS A 6 -0.38 12.30 -30.26
CA LYS A 6 0.90 12.77 -29.71
C LYS A 6 1.19 11.85 -28.52
N SER A 7 2.18 10.97 -28.66
CA SER A 7 2.79 10.26 -27.54
C SER A 7 3.01 11.28 -26.43
N SER A 8 2.32 11.10 -25.31
CA SER A 8 2.44 12.00 -24.19
C SER A 8 3.91 12.05 -23.79
N ASN A 9 4.52 13.24 -23.72
CA ASN A 9 5.83 13.44 -23.11
C ASN A 9 5.76 13.29 -21.56
N LEU A 10 4.77 12.55 -21.08
CA LEU A 10 4.48 12.33 -19.67
C LEU A 10 5.25 11.07 -19.24
N PRO A 11 5.91 11.08 -18.07
CA PRO A 11 6.37 9.82 -17.48
C PRO A 11 5.14 8.99 -17.13
N THR A 12 5.03 7.82 -17.73
CA THR A 12 4.02 6.82 -17.35
C THR A 12 4.35 6.26 -15.96
N PRO A 13 3.33 5.95 -15.13
CA PRO A 13 3.56 5.24 -13.87
C PRO A 13 4.31 3.94 -14.18
N LYS A 14 5.32 3.64 -13.37
CA LYS A 14 6.17 2.48 -13.62
C LYS A 14 5.56 1.27 -12.94
N CYS A 15 5.23 0.27 -13.73
CA CYS A 15 4.83 -1.04 -13.23
C CYS A 15 6.00 -1.99 -13.46
N TYR A 16 6.60 -2.47 -12.37
CA TYR A 16 7.68 -3.44 -12.40
C TYR A 16 7.12 -4.83 -12.17
N PHE A 17 7.49 -5.77 -13.02
CA PHE A 17 7.06 -7.16 -12.91
C PHE A 17 8.20 -8.07 -12.45
N SER A 18 7.88 -9.02 -11.58
CA SER A 18 8.81 -10.03 -11.10
C SER A 18 8.12 -11.37 -10.90
N THR A 19 8.88 -12.46 -11.07
CA THR A 19 8.39 -13.82 -10.86
C THR A 19 9.40 -14.62 -10.06
N THR A 20 8.92 -15.50 -9.19
CA THR A 20 9.75 -16.35 -8.33
C THR A 20 9.00 -17.62 -7.98
N THR A 21 9.69 -18.76 -7.90
CA THR A 21 9.13 -19.98 -7.33
C THR A 21 9.42 -20.03 -5.84
N LEU A 22 8.38 -20.15 -5.02
CA LEU A 22 8.52 -20.24 -3.58
C LEU A 22 8.87 -21.67 -3.14
N PRO A 23 9.79 -21.85 -2.18
CA PRO A 23 9.93 -23.11 -1.48
C PRO A 23 8.71 -23.36 -0.58
N SER A 24 8.56 -24.59 -0.10
CA SER A 24 7.58 -24.91 0.93
C SER A 24 8.03 -24.35 2.28
N TYR A 25 7.17 -23.55 2.91
CA TYR A 25 7.36 -23.02 4.25
C TYR A 25 6.43 -23.72 5.22
N ASN A 26 6.89 -23.96 6.45
CA ASN A 26 6.06 -24.54 7.50
C ASN A 26 5.64 -23.51 8.55
N ASP A 27 6.37 -22.39 8.64
CA ASP A 27 6.12 -21.32 9.60
C ASP A 27 6.34 -19.94 8.96
N ILE A 28 5.59 -18.94 9.44
CA ILE A 28 5.70 -17.53 9.07
C ILE A 28 7.08 -16.99 9.43
N SER A 29 7.68 -17.49 10.52
CA SER A 29 9.03 -17.08 10.96
C SER A 29 10.14 -17.43 9.96
N GLU A 30 9.90 -18.39 9.06
CA GLU A 30 10.84 -18.80 8.01
C GLU A 30 10.80 -17.89 6.77
N LEU A 31 9.80 -17.01 6.68
CA LEU A 31 9.59 -16.19 5.48
C LEU A 31 10.69 -15.12 5.34
N PRO A 32 11.32 -15.01 4.16
CA PRO A 32 12.37 -14.03 3.95
C PRO A 32 11.77 -12.62 3.85
N THR A 33 12.50 -11.60 4.27
CA THR A 33 12.02 -10.20 4.17
C THR A 33 12.60 -9.44 2.97
N LYS A 34 13.75 -9.89 2.44
CA LYS A 34 14.52 -9.18 1.40
C LYS A 34 14.33 -9.72 -0.01
N LYS A 35 13.66 -10.86 -0.17
CA LYS A 35 13.45 -11.51 -1.47
C LYS A 35 12.03 -11.23 -1.96
N THR A 36 11.87 -11.16 -3.28
CA THR A 36 10.54 -11.13 -3.92
C THR A 36 9.77 -12.42 -3.61
N PRO A 37 8.46 -12.34 -3.34
CA PRO A 37 7.62 -11.13 -3.33
C PRO A 37 7.61 -10.38 -1.99
N PHE A 38 8.24 -10.92 -0.95
CA PHE A 38 8.16 -10.41 0.42
C PHE A 38 8.73 -9.01 0.60
N ASN A 39 9.78 -8.65 -0.14
CA ASN A 39 10.33 -7.28 -0.08
C ASN A 39 9.28 -6.22 -0.47
N LEU A 40 8.33 -6.55 -1.36
CA LEU A 40 7.27 -5.64 -1.79
C LEU A 40 6.32 -5.26 -0.64
N LEU A 41 6.11 -6.18 0.30
CA LEU A 41 5.30 -5.95 1.51
C LEU A 41 5.98 -5.00 2.51
N HIS A 42 7.27 -4.74 2.31
CA HIS A 42 8.11 -3.87 3.14
C HIS A 42 8.59 -2.62 2.39
N ASN A 43 8.13 -2.38 1.17
CA ASN A 43 8.53 -1.23 0.34
C ASN A 43 8.03 0.11 0.89
N SER A 44 6.98 0.08 1.71
CA SER A 44 6.44 1.20 2.49
C SER A 44 6.32 0.79 3.96
N PRO A 45 6.50 1.72 4.92
CA PRO A 45 6.30 1.43 6.35
C PRO A 45 4.85 1.12 6.71
N TYR A 46 3.89 1.64 5.96
CA TYR A 46 2.45 1.48 6.20
C TYR A 46 1.65 1.54 4.89
N TYR A 47 0.41 1.03 4.96
CA TYR A 47 -0.54 0.92 3.86
C TYR A 47 -1.96 1.20 4.35
N TYR A 48 -2.86 1.52 3.43
CA TYR A 48 -4.26 1.81 3.74
C TYR A 48 -5.15 0.57 3.59
N THR A 49 -4.98 -0.18 2.50
CA THR A 49 -5.75 -1.38 2.23
C THR A 49 -4.89 -2.58 1.89
N ALA A 50 -5.40 -3.75 2.24
CA ALA A 50 -4.91 -5.04 1.76
C ALA A 50 -6.10 -5.90 1.37
N THR A 51 -6.11 -6.45 0.17
CA THR A 51 -7.19 -7.28 -0.35
C THR A 51 -6.66 -8.65 -0.73
N LEU A 52 -7.25 -9.68 -0.16
CA LEU A 52 -6.98 -11.08 -0.47
C LEU A 52 -8.12 -11.63 -1.31
N VAL A 53 -7.80 -12.25 -2.44
CA VAL A 53 -8.76 -12.94 -3.31
C VAL A 53 -8.33 -14.39 -3.44
N SER A 54 -9.22 -15.32 -3.14
CA SER A 54 -8.96 -16.77 -3.23
C SER A 54 -10.20 -17.54 -3.67
N PRO A 55 -10.07 -18.78 -4.17
CA PRO A 55 -11.22 -19.63 -4.44
C PRO A 55 -12.04 -19.91 -3.16
N SER A 56 -13.37 -19.82 -3.24
CA SER A 56 -14.25 -20.13 -2.10
C SER A 56 -14.21 -21.60 -1.67
N SER A 57 -13.71 -22.49 -2.53
CA SER A 57 -13.46 -23.89 -2.18
C SER A 57 -12.27 -24.08 -1.24
N SER A 58 -11.39 -23.07 -1.14
CA SER A 58 -10.23 -23.03 -0.26
C SER A 58 -10.17 -21.66 0.45
N PRO A 59 -11.16 -21.34 1.30
CA PRO A 59 -11.24 -20.03 1.92
C PRO A 59 -10.06 -19.83 2.86
N LEU A 60 -9.43 -18.66 2.74
CA LEU A 60 -8.31 -18.27 3.58
C LEU A 60 -8.85 -17.53 4.79
N ASN A 61 -9.02 -18.27 5.89
CA ASN A 61 -9.43 -17.71 7.17
C ASN A 61 -8.22 -17.09 7.83
N ILE A 62 -7.87 -15.89 7.37
CA ILE A 62 -6.80 -15.11 7.99
C ILE A 62 -7.31 -14.69 9.36
N THR A 63 -6.89 -15.46 10.36
CA THR A 63 -7.21 -15.15 11.74
C THR A 63 -6.46 -13.93 12.21
N THR A 64 -5.34 -13.58 11.56
CA THR A 64 -4.28 -12.70 12.08
C THR A 64 -4.17 -12.89 13.58
N THR A 65 -3.24 -13.71 14.03
CA THR A 65 -2.93 -13.90 15.48
C THR A 65 -2.78 -12.59 16.30
N SER A 66 -2.81 -11.42 15.64
CA SER A 66 -3.10 -10.06 16.12
C SER A 66 -4.49 -9.54 15.69
N THR A 67 -5.60 -10.12 16.15
CA THR A 67 -6.99 -9.67 15.85
C THR A 67 -7.34 -8.25 16.33
N GLN A 68 -6.38 -7.47 16.81
CA GLN A 68 -6.55 -6.07 17.18
C GLN A 68 -5.30 -5.27 16.80
N SER A 69 -4.96 -5.21 15.52
CA SER A 69 -4.06 -4.15 15.04
C SER A 69 -4.81 -2.82 15.12
N ASN A 70 -4.96 -2.32 16.33
CA ASN A 70 -5.64 -1.06 16.59
C ASN A 70 -4.68 0.08 16.29
N TYR A 71 -5.19 1.15 15.73
CA TYR A 71 -4.46 2.39 15.51
C TYR A 71 -5.23 3.53 16.16
N ALA A 72 -4.56 4.61 16.48
CA ALA A 72 -5.21 5.78 17.05
C ALA A 72 -5.34 6.86 15.99
N ARG A 73 -6.49 7.51 15.96
CA ARG A 73 -6.62 8.85 15.41
C ARG A 73 -6.48 9.83 16.56
N LEU A 74 -5.54 10.75 16.45
CA LEU A 74 -5.31 11.78 17.46
C LEU A 74 -5.27 13.17 16.84
N ARG A 75 -5.65 14.19 17.61
CA ARG A 75 -5.63 15.59 17.17
C ARG A 75 -4.63 16.36 18.02
N MET A 76 -3.55 16.83 17.40
CA MET A 76 -2.55 17.66 18.07
C MET A 76 -1.72 18.48 17.08
N PRO A 77 -1.22 19.65 17.48
CA PRO A 77 -0.29 20.43 16.65
C PRO A 77 1.09 19.77 16.61
N LEU A 78 1.88 20.10 15.58
CA LEU A 78 3.25 19.60 15.43
C LEU A 78 4.14 19.92 16.64
N LEU A 79 3.94 21.10 17.25
CA LEU A 79 4.71 21.51 18.42
C LEU A 79 4.51 20.56 19.62
N SER A 80 3.29 20.07 19.83
CA SER A 80 2.99 19.12 20.91
C SER A 80 3.64 17.75 20.67
N LEU A 81 3.83 17.34 19.40
CA LEU A 81 4.53 16.11 19.03
C LEU A 81 6.03 16.21 19.33
N LEU A 82 6.60 17.42 19.18
CA LEU A 82 8.02 17.71 19.40
C LEU A 82 8.36 18.08 20.85
N THR A 83 7.39 18.09 21.76
CA THR A 83 7.59 18.51 23.15
C THR A 83 6.94 17.54 24.14
N GLY A 84 7.27 17.70 25.41
CA GLY A 84 6.62 16.97 26.51
C GLY A 84 6.84 15.45 26.49
N ASN A 85 5.88 14.73 27.06
CA ASN A 85 5.98 13.29 27.28
C ASN A 85 5.89 12.48 25.99
N PHE A 86 5.10 12.94 25.00
CA PHE A 86 4.97 12.28 23.71
C PHE A 86 6.34 12.13 23.03
N PHE A 87 7.08 13.24 22.92
CA PHE A 87 8.39 13.27 22.29
C PHE A 87 9.37 12.28 22.95
N ASN A 88 9.44 12.27 24.28
CA ASN A 88 10.38 11.41 24.99
C ASN A 88 9.98 9.93 24.91
N LYS A 89 8.70 9.61 25.18
CA LYS A 89 8.22 8.23 25.24
C LYS A 89 8.18 7.58 23.86
N HIS A 90 7.57 8.23 22.88
CA HIS A 90 7.21 7.63 21.60
C HIS A 90 8.25 7.86 20.52
N ILE A 91 8.97 8.98 20.56
CA ILE A 91 9.92 9.34 19.50
C ILE A 91 11.36 9.00 19.89
N LYS A 92 11.80 9.44 21.08
CA LYS A 92 13.18 9.21 21.54
C LYS A 92 13.45 7.76 21.91
N THR A 93 12.58 7.16 22.70
CA THR A 93 12.75 5.78 23.19
C THR A 93 11.87 4.77 22.46
N GLY A 94 10.68 5.17 22.04
CA GLY A 94 9.70 4.31 21.37
C GLY A 94 9.93 4.16 19.87
N ASN A 95 9.10 3.35 19.23
CA ASN A 95 9.08 3.17 17.79
C ASN A 95 7.64 3.23 17.28
N VAL A 96 7.28 4.37 16.70
CA VAL A 96 5.92 4.64 16.25
C VAL A 96 5.89 4.98 14.76
N LEU A 97 4.77 4.67 14.12
CA LEU A 97 4.40 5.16 12.81
C LEU A 97 3.38 6.28 13.00
N MET A 98 3.59 7.40 12.34
CA MET A 98 2.59 8.45 12.26
C MET A 98 2.45 8.99 10.85
N LEU A 99 1.21 9.27 10.48
CA LEU A 99 0.84 9.90 9.22
C LEU A 99 -0.16 11.01 9.52
N SER A 100 0.11 12.22 9.04
CA SER A 100 -0.80 13.34 9.21
C SER A 100 -1.81 13.43 8.07
N ALA A 101 -3.01 13.90 8.37
CA ALA A 101 -3.82 14.61 7.40
C ALA A 101 -3.10 15.88 6.93
N PRO A 102 -3.50 16.48 5.79
CA PRO A 102 -2.88 17.71 5.29
C PRO A 102 -3.16 18.86 6.24
N LEU A 103 -2.12 19.53 6.72
CA LEU A 103 -2.24 20.81 7.39
C LEU A 103 -2.48 21.88 6.35
N LYS A 104 -3.67 22.47 6.35
CA LYS A 104 -3.98 23.68 5.57
C LYS A 104 -3.74 24.89 6.47
N VAL A 105 -2.78 25.71 6.11
CA VAL A 105 -2.47 26.91 6.91
C VAL A 105 -3.45 28.00 6.52
N GLU A 106 -4.45 28.29 7.36
CA GLU A 106 -5.61 29.16 7.07
C GLU A 106 -5.28 30.51 6.39
N THR A 107 -4.11 31.06 6.69
CA THR A 107 -3.63 32.35 6.15
C THR A 107 -3.11 32.25 4.71
N THR A 108 -3.04 31.04 4.13
CA THR A 108 -2.43 30.75 2.83
C THR A 108 -3.15 29.60 2.13
N SER A 109 -3.07 29.49 0.81
CA SER A 109 -3.49 28.27 0.09
C SER A 109 -2.43 27.15 0.17
N SER A 110 -1.52 27.24 1.13
CA SER A 110 -0.40 26.32 1.31
C SER A 110 -0.77 25.12 2.17
N GLU A 111 -0.22 23.96 1.82
CA GLU A 111 -0.44 22.72 2.53
C GLU A 111 0.89 22.07 2.94
N ALA A 112 0.89 21.43 4.11
CA ALA A 112 1.98 20.59 4.58
C ALA A 112 1.46 19.22 5.01
N ARG A 113 2.26 18.18 4.82
CA ARG A 113 2.02 16.82 5.30
C ARG A 113 3.23 16.36 6.09
N PHE A 114 2.97 15.52 7.08
CA PHE A 114 3.96 15.05 8.04
C PHE A 114 3.89 13.54 8.18
N THR A 115 5.05 12.89 8.19
CA THR A 115 5.17 11.48 8.52
C THR A 115 6.24 11.29 9.58
N LEU A 116 6.05 10.34 10.49
CA LEU A 116 7.06 9.95 11.46
C LEU A 116 7.29 8.45 11.34
N VAL A 117 8.49 8.07 10.91
CA VAL A 117 8.86 6.67 10.72
C VAL A 117 10.24 6.46 11.33
N ASN A 118 10.35 5.51 12.25
CA ASN A 118 11.62 5.16 12.91
C ASN A 118 12.35 6.39 13.52
N GLY A 119 11.58 7.31 14.12
CA GLY A 119 12.12 8.53 14.73
C GLY A 119 12.56 9.62 13.74
N VAL A 120 12.31 9.45 12.44
CA VAL A 120 12.55 10.46 11.41
C VAL A 120 11.23 11.14 11.05
N LEU A 121 11.14 12.44 11.35
CA LEU A 121 10.03 13.29 10.93
C LEU A 121 10.31 13.79 9.52
N SER A 122 9.45 13.42 8.57
CA SER A 122 9.47 13.96 7.21
C SER A 122 8.36 15.00 7.07
N ILE A 123 8.71 16.19 6.58
CA ILE A 123 7.78 17.28 6.29
C ILE A 123 7.79 17.48 4.79
N THR A 124 6.63 17.29 4.16
CA THR A 124 6.43 17.63 2.75
C THR A 124 5.55 18.86 2.67
N CYS A 125 6.07 19.95 2.10
CA CYS A 125 5.34 21.20 2.00
C CYS A 125 5.61 21.90 0.68
N ASP A 126 4.84 22.94 0.40
CA ASP A 126 5.09 23.81 -0.74
C ASP A 126 6.29 24.74 -0.51
N ARG A 127 6.68 25.44 -1.58
CA ARG A 127 7.77 26.40 -1.54
C ARG A 127 7.58 27.50 -0.50
N ALA A 128 6.36 28.02 -0.36
CA ALA A 128 6.06 29.13 0.53
C ALA A 128 6.27 28.74 2.00
N LEU A 129 5.78 27.58 2.42
CA LEU A 129 6.01 27.06 3.77
C LEU A 129 7.46 26.64 3.99
N TYR A 130 8.12 26.06 2.99
CA TYR A 130 9.54 25.71 3.07
C TYR A 130 10.43 26.92 3.35
N GLU A 131 10.29 27.98 2.56
CA GLU A 131 11.09 29.21 2.71
C GLU A 131 10.82 29.90 4.05
N ARG A 132 9.55 29.90 4.52
CA ARG A 132 9.18 30.45 5.83
C ARG A 132 9.70 29.61 6.99
N ALA A 133 9.68 28.29 6.88
CA ALA A 133 10.16 27.38 7.92
C ALA A 133 11.66 27.53 8.14
N GLY A 134 12.43 27.88 7.10
CA GLY A 134 13.88 28.08 7.19
C GLY A 134 14.63 26.81 7.59
N LEU A 135 14.05 25.64 7.31
CA LEU A 135 14.62 24.33 7.57
C LEU A 135 15.33 23.81 6.32
N THR A 136 16.36 22.99 6.52
CA THR A 136 17.10 22.39 5.41
C THR A 136 16.32 21.21 4.84
N GLY A 137 16.04 21.24 3.54
CA GLY A 137 15.35 20.16 2.83
C GLY A 137 15.78 20.07 1.37
N THR A 138 15.20 19.12 0.66
CA THR A 138 15.43 18.86 -0.76
C THR A 138 14.17 19.16 -1.57
N ALA A 139 14.33 19.79 -2.73
CA ALA A 139 13.22 19.96 -3.66
C ALA A 139 12.80 18.58 -4.21
N ILE A 140 11.50 18.31 -4.21
CA ILE A 140 10.89 17.18 -4.92
C ILE A 140 10.61 17.69 -6.34
N PRO A 141 11.28 17.15 -7.37
CA PRO A 141 10.97 17.49 -8.74
C PRO A 141 9.54 17.05 -9.04
N ASP A 142 8.73 17.94 -9.58
CA ASP A 142 7.45 17.56 -10.15
C ASP A 142 7.69 17.16 -11.61
N PRO A 143 7.52 15.88 -11.98
CA PRO A 143 7.70 15.42 -13.35
C PRO A 143 6.73 16.08 -14.35
N HIS A 144 5.61 16.61 -13.85
CA HIS A 144 4.52 17.21 -14.62
C HIS A 144 4.60 18.75 -14.67
N ALA A 145 5.49 19.36 -13.88
CA ALA A 145 5.67 20.79 -13.85
C ALA A 145 6.34 21.29 -15.14
N ARG A 146 5.72 22.29 -15.80
CA ARG A 146 6.46 23.18 -16.72
C ARG A 146 7.65 23.80 -15.96
N LYS A 147 8.61 24.41 -16.65
CA LYS A 147 9.83 25.05 -16.11
C LYS A 147 9.66 25.97 -14.86
N HIS A 148 8.43 26.28 -14.46
CA HIS A 148 8.04 27.04 -13.26
C HIS A 148 6.91 26.39 -12.41
N GLY A 149 6.58 25.11 -12.58
CA GLY A 149 5.56 24.44 -11.77
C GLY A 149 6.04 24.28 -10.33
N THR A 150 5.08 24.28 -9.41
CA THR A 150 5.28 24.40 -7.97
C THR A 150 6.09 23.22 -7.43
N SER A 151 7.38 23.45 -7.14
CA SER A 151 8.22 22.46 -6.48
C SER A 151 7.72 22.25 -5.04
N ARG A 152 7.38 21.01 -4.69
CA ARG A 152 7.24 20.60 -3.29
C ARG A 152 8.64 20.42 -2.69
N PHE A 153 8.77 20.56 -1.39
CA PHE A 153 10.02 20.36 -0.67
C PHE A 153 9.83 19.28 0.40
N ARG A 154 10.85 18.45 0.59
CA ARG A 154 10.94 17.46 1.64
C ARG A 154 12.01 17.86 2.65
N ILE A 155 11.65 17.95 3.91
CA ILE A 155 12.56 18.16 5.04
C ILE A 155 12.55 16.87 5.86
N GLU A 156 13.71 16.27 6.12
CA GLU A 156 13.83 15.06 6.92
C GLU A 156 14.66 15.34 8.19
N LEU A 157 14.07 15.07 9.35
CA LEU A 157 14.66 15.36 10.65
C LEU A 157 14.72 14.07 11.47
N ASN A 158 15.92 13.54 11.68
CA ASN A 158 16.12 12.46 12.63
C ASN A 158 16.03 13.01 14.06
N LEU A 159 14.85 12.87 14.67
CA LEU A 159 14.52 13.39 15.98
C LEU A 159 15.24 12.65 17.12
N ARG A 160 15.92 11.53 16.85
CA ARG A 160 16.69 10.78 17.86
C ARG A 160 18.13 11.27 18.04
N LEU A 161 18.63 12.12 17.15
CA LEU A 161 19.99 12.66 17.27
C LEU A 161 20.19 13.47 18.57
N PRO A 162 21.40 13.49 19.15
CA PRO A 162 21.72 14.32 20.33
C PRO A 162 21.55 15.83 20.09
N SER A 163 21.57 16.27 18.82
CA SER A 163 21.29 17.65 18.41
C SER A 163 19.80 18.01 18.44
N MET A 164 18.91 17.00 18.53
CA MET A 164 17.45 17.16 18.59
C MET A 164 16.96 17.08 20.04
N LEU A 165 17.51 17.94 20.89
CA LEU A 165 17.16 18.08 22.30
C LEU A 165 16.91 19.56 22.61
N ALA A 166 16.01 19.83 23.56
CA ALA A 166 15.72 21.18 24.02
C ALA A 166 17.01 21.92 24.43
N GLY A 167 17.10 23.20 24.06
CA GLY A 167 18.27 24.05 24.27
C GLY A 167 19.35 23.92 23.19
N LYS A 168 19.26 22.96 22.25
CA LYS A 168 20.19 22.88 21.11
C LYS A 168 19.69 23.72 19.95
N LYS A 169 20.56 24.59 19.40
CA LYS A 169 20.22 25.51 18.30
C LYS A 169 19.51 24.85 17.11
N GLY A 170 19.89 23.62 16.76
CA GLY A 170 19.25 22.86 15.68
C GLY A 170 17.79 22.54 16.00
N PHE A 171 17.53 21.97 17.18
CA PHE A 171 16.18 21.65 17.63
C PHE A 171 15.32 22.87 17.87
N GLU A 172 15.87 23.94 18.45
CA GLU A 172 15.15 25.20 18.68
C GLU A 172 14.60 25.81 17.36
N ARG A 173 15.31 25.65 16.24
CA ARG A 173 14.79 26.06 14.93
C ARG A 173 13.58 25.24 14.49
N VAL A 174 13.59 23.92 14.76
CA VAL A 174 12.47 23.02 14.45
C VAL A 174 11.26 23.40 15.30
N LEU A 175 11.45 23.60 16.60
CA LEU A 175 10.39 24.05 17.51
C LEU A 175 9.82 25.40 17.05
N ARG A 176 10.68 26.34 16.67
CA ARG A 176 10.26 27.66 16.17
C ARG A 176 9.44 27.58 14.89
N ALA A 177 9.80 26.68 13.97
CA ALA A 177 9.03 26.44 12.74
C ALA A 177 7.66 25.80 13.06
N ALA A 178 7.61 24.85 13.99
CA ALA A 178 6.36 24.25 14.45
C ALA A 178 5.45 25.28 15.16
N GLU A 179 6.03 26.23 15.89
CA GLU A 179 5.29 27.27 16.61
C GLU A 179 4.75 28.39 15.70
N THR A 180 5.45 28.74 14.61
CA THR A 180 5.13 29.94 13.82
C THR A 180 4.75 29.71 12.38
N VAL A 181 5.13 28.57 11.80
CA VAL A 181 4.90 28.27 10.38
C VAL A 181 3.86 27.16 10.25
N PHE A 182 4.09 26.03 10.91
CA PHE A 182 3.19 24.87 10.89
C PHE A 182 2.15 24.95 12.02
N VAL A 183 1.48 26.10 12.10
CA VAL A 183 0.48 26.40 13.14
C VAL A 183 -0.85 25.78 12.78
N GLY A 184 -1.45 25.08 13.75
CA GLY A 184 -2.78 24.51 13.64
C GLY A 184 -2.84 23.09 14.20
N ASP A 185 -4.06 22.65 14.48
CA ASP A 185 -4.30 21.26 14.85
C ASP A 185 -4.17 20.36 13.64
N ILE A 186 -3.48 19.24 13.83
CA ILE A 186 -3.28 18.23 12.80
C ILE A 186 -3.95 16.95 13.28
N SER A 187 -4.74 16.32 12.40
CA SER A 187 -5.21 14.95 12.62
C SER A 187 -4.09 14.00 12.23
N TRP A 188 -3.76 13.06 13.11
CA TRP A 188 -2.74 12.05 12.89
C TRP A 188 -3.34 10.65 13.00
N LEU A 189 -2.84 9.74 12.18
CA LEU A 189 -2.87 8.31 12.44
C LEU A 189 -1.62 7.96 13.23
N PHE A 190 -1.77 7.10 14.25
CA PHE A 190 -0.71 6.67 15.15
C PHE A 190 -0.75 5.15 15.32
N TYR A 191 0.41 4.53 15.28
CA TYR A 191 0.59 3.10 15.56
C TYR A 191 1.92 2.88 16.29
N ASP A 192 1.91 2.19 17.42
CA ASP A 192 3.12 1.76 18.14
C ASP A 192 3.54 0.38 17.62
N VAL A 193 4.74 0.34 17.01
CA VAL A 193 5.29 -0.87 16.41
C VAL A 193 5.67 -1.91 17.46
N ALA A 194 6.15 -1.47 18.63
CA ALA A 194 6.57 -2.38 19.68
C ALA A 194 5.37 -2.99 20.43
N ALA A 195 4.30 -2.21 20.60
CA ALA A 195 3.05 -2.67 21.21
C ALA A 195 2.08 -3.32 20.21
N THR A 196 2.47 -3.42 18.92
CA THR A 196 1.63 -3.93 17.82
C THR A 196 0.25 -3.26 17.76
N GLY A 197 0.19 -1.95 17.97
CA GLY A 197 -1.06 -1.20 17.98
C GLY A 197 -1.04 0.03 18.88
N VAL A 198 -2.10 0.20 19.66
CA VAL A 198 -2.20 1.28 20.65
C VAL A 198 -2.44 0.68 22.02
N ALA A 199 -1.61 1.05 23.00
CA ALA A 199 -1.82 0.65 24.38
C ALA A 199 -3.04 1.39 24.97
N GLU A 200 -3.97 0.64 25.58
CA GLU A 200 -5.26 1.15 26.08
C GLU A 200 -5.14 2.31 27.09
N ASN A 201 -4.02 2.43 27.81
CA ASN A 201 -3.81 3.41 28.89
C ASN A 201 -2.67 4.40 28.61
N ASP A 202 -2.42 4.73 27.35
CA ASP A 202 -1.35 5.65 27.02
C ASP A 202 -1.72 7.13 27.22
N THR A 203 -1.45 7.62 28.43
CA THR A 203 -1.66 9.03 28.80
C THR A 203 -0.80 10.02 28.01
N ALA A 204 0.26 9.57 27.32
CA ALA A 204 1.11 10.45 26.52
C ALA A 204 0.47 10.86 25.19
N LEU A 205 -0.58 10.15 24.73
CA LEU A 205 -1.29 10.44 23.48
C LEU A 205 -2.23 11.66 23.58
N GLY A 206 -2.46 12.17 24.79
CA GLY A 206 -3.32 13.32 25.03
C GLY A 206 -4.78 12.94 25.30
N LYS A 207 -5.67 13.94 25.27
CA LYS A 207 -7.08 13.79 25.68
C LYS A 207 -8.03 13.45 24.53
N GLU A 208 -7.68 13.81 23.30
CA GLU A 208 -8.50 13.60 22.10
C GLU A 208 -7.92 12.45 21.26
N VAL A 209 -8.15 11.23 21.73
CA VAL A 209 -7.68 9.99 21.10
C VAL A 209 -8.88 9.11 20.77
N GLU A 210 -9.00 8.73 19.51
CA GLU A 210 -9.99 7.78 19.02
C GLU A 210 -9.25 6.51 18.58
N ILE A 211 -9.36 5.44 19.37
CA ILE A 211 -8.80 4.12 19.01
C ILE A 211 -9.73 3.50 17.96
N LYS A 212 -9.14 3.04 16.86
CA LYS A 212 -9.82 2.38 15.74
C LYS A 212 -9.25 1.01 15.52
N GLU A 213 -10.14 0.08 15.21
CA GLU A 213 -9.75 -1.25 14.78
C GLU A 213 -9.60 -1.26 13.25
N VAL A 214 -8.76 -2.17 12.74
CA VAL A 214 -8.72 -2.46 11.30
C VAL A 214 -10.05 -3.07 10.89
N LYS A 215 -10.70 -2.44 9.91
CA LYS A 215 -11.96 -2.93 9.37
C LYS A 215 -11.68 -4.11 8.45
N VAL A 216 -12.39 -5.21 8.66
CA VAL A 216 -12.31 -6.41 7.82
C VAL A 216 -13.66 -6.63 7.17
N GLU A 217 -13.68 -6.70 5.84
CA GLU A 217 -14.86 -7.02 5.05
C GLU A 217 -14.59 -8.27 4.23
N THR A 218 -15.53 -9.22 4.25
CA THR A 218 -15.46 -10.43 3.43
C THR A 218 -16.70 -10.52 2.57
N GLU A 219 -16.50 -10.73 1.28
CA GLU A 219 -17.54 -10.85 0.28
C GLU A 219 -17.27 -12.08 -0.58
N ASP A 220 -18.32 -12.83 -0.90
CA ASP A 220 -18.27 -13.92 -1.87
C ASP A 220 -18.77 -13.44 -3.23
N VAL A 221 -18.10 -13.92 -4.28
CA VAL A 221 -18.41 -13.61 -5.67
C VAL A 221 -18.66 -14.93 -6.39
N GLU A 222 -19.89 -15.14 -6.83
CA GLU A 222 -20.28 -16.38 -7.48
C GLU A 222 -19.98 -16.37 -8.98
N LYS A 223 -19.73 -17.56 -9.52
CA LYS A 223 -19.63 -17.85 -10.97
C LYS A 223 -18.66 -16.92 -11.70
N VAL A 224 -17.49 -16.69 -11.10
CA VAL A 224 -16.42 -15.90 -11.71
C VAL A 224 -15.69 -16.76 -12.74
N LEU A 225 -15.48 -16.19 -13.93
CA LEU A 225 -14.59 -16.73 -14.94
C LEU A 225 -13.15 -16.36 -14.56
N VAL A 226 -12.37 -17.37 -14.20
CA VAL A 226 -10.96 -17.25 -13.82
C VAL A 226 -10.10 -17.66 -15.01
N PRO A 227 -9.20 -16.79 -15.51
CA PRO A 227 -8.29 -17.15 -16.58
C PRO A 227 -7.28 -18.18 -16.09
N ASP A 228 -6.78 -18.99 -17.01
CA ASP A 228 -5.60 -19.80 -16.73
C ASP A 228 -4.40 -18.91 -16.33
N PHE A 229 -3.49 -19.45 -15.53
CA PHE A 229 -2.26 -18.72 -15.17
C PHE A 229 -1.11 -19.11 -16.10
N PRO A 230 -0.29 -18.13 -16.54
CA PRO A 230 0.74 -18.38 -17.54
C PRO A 230 1.79 -19.38 -17.01
N ALA A 231 1.99 -20.48 -17.71
CA ALA A 231 2.99 -21.50 -17.36
C ALA A 231 4.41 -21.09 -17.76
N ASP A 232 4.55 -20.31 -18.83
CA ASP A 232 5.80 -19.74 -19.30
C ASP A 232 5.67 -18.22 -19.36
N ILE A 233 6.64 -17.53 -18.76
CA ILE A 233 6.67 -16.07 -18.73
C ILE A 233 7.70 -15.66 -19.77
N SER A 234 7.29 -15.74 -21.03
CA SER A 234 8.14 -15.31 -22.13
C SER A 234 8.16 -13.79 -22.20
N LYS A 235 9.34 -13.20 -22.44
CA LYS A 235 9.50 -11.73 -22.55
C LYS A 235 9.06 -11.17 -23.90
N ASN A 236 8.41 -11.97 -24.75
CA ASN A 236 7.90 -11.51 -26.04
C ASN A 236 6.67 -10.59 -25.83
N ALA A 237 6.18 -9.98 -26.91
CA ALA A 237 5.05 -9.06 -26.84
C ALA A 237 3.78 -9.74 -26.31
N ASP A 238 3.52 -10.98 -26.74
CA ASP A 238 2.32 -11.74 -26.33
C ASP A 238 2.33 -12.05 -24.83
N GLY A 239 3.44 -12.53 -24.29
CA GLY A 239 3.59 -12.81 -22.85
C GLY A 239 3.56 -11.55 -21.98
N GLN A 240 3.93 -10.38 -22.50
CA GLN A 240 3.74 -9.11 -21.78
C GLN A 240 2.26 -8.71 -21.74
N THR A 241 1.53 -8.90 -22.84
CA THR A 241 0.08 -8.66 -22.90
C THR A 241 -0.66 -9.55 -21.91
N ASP A 242 -0.37 -10.85 -21.88
CA ASP A 242 -0.98 -11.80 -20.92
C ASP A 242 -0.81 -11.35 -19.46
N LEU A 243 0.36 -10.83 -19.09
CA LEU A 243 0.63 -10.34 -17.73
C LEU A 243 -0.12 -9.06 -17.39
N ILE A 244 -0.35 -8.19 -18.38
CA ILE A 244 -1.12 -6.95 -18.20
C ILE A 244 -2.60 -7.29 -18.04
N GLU A 245 -3.13 -8.14 -18.91
CA GLU A 245 -4.52 -8.60 -18.85
C GLU A 245 -4.79 -9.38 -17.55
N LEU A 246 -3.85 -10.20 -17.08
CA LEU A 246 -3.96 -10.87 -15.80
C LEU A 246 -3.99 -9.89 -14.62
N LEU A 247 -3.14 -8.85 -14.64
CA LEU A 247 -3.17 -7.80 -13.62
C LEU A 247 -4.51 -7.06 -13.61
N GLU A 248 -5.06 -6.75 -14.79
CA GLU A 248 -6.37 -6.13 -14.94
C GLU A 248 -7.47 -7.04 -14.37
N TRP A 249 -7.47 -8.33 -14.73
CA TRP A 249 -8.43 -9.30 -14.20
C TRP A 249 -8.36 -9.43 -12.67
N ILE A 250 -7.15 -9.53 -12.09
CA ILE A 250 -6.96 -9.58 -10.63
C ILE A 250 -7.53 -8.32 -9.97
N SER A 251 -7.30 -7.16 -10.59
CA SER A 251 -7.81 -5.88 -10.10
C SER A 251 -9.34 -5.84 -10.13
N LEU A 252 -9.97 -6.33 -11.20
CA LEU A 252 -11.42 -6.45 -11.31
C LEU A 252 -12.00 -7.44 -10.29
N ALA A 253 -11.31 -8.54 -10.01
CA ALA A 253 -11.69 -9.49 -8.96
C ALA A 253 -11.64 -8.85 -7.57
N ALA A 254 -10.58 -8.09 -7.27
CA ALA A 254 -10.47 -7.34 -6.02
C ALA A 254 -11.53 -6.23 -5.89
N LEU A 255 -12.03 -5.68 -7.00
CA LEU A 255 -13.12 -4.71 -7.02
C LEU A 255 -14.52 -5.34 -6.98
N ASN A 256 -14.62 -6.68 -6.96
CA ASN A 256 -15.90 -7.40 -7.09
C ASN A 256 -16.68 -6.93 -8.33
N SER A 257 -15.96 -6.79 -9.45
CA SER A 257 -16.53 -6.31 -10.69
C SER A 257 -17.46 -7.36 -11.32
N PRO A 258 -18.67 -7.00 -11.79
CA PRO A 258 -19.53 -7.94 -12.50
C PRO A 258 -18.94 -8.39 -13.85
N ARG A 259 -17.96 -7.63 -14.40
CA ARG A 259 -17.32 -7.89 -15.70
C ARG A 259 -16.65 -9.26 -15.82
N ILE A 260 -16.33 -9.89 -14.69
CA ILE A 260 -15.65 -11.20 -14.66
C ILE A 260 -16.62 -12.36 -14.39
N GLN A 261 -17.92 -12.10 -14.25
CA GLN A 261 -18.91 -13.14 -13.96
C GLN A 261 -19.45 -13.76 -15.25
N GLN A 262 -19.71 -15.08 -15.24
CA GLN A 262 -20.18 -15.82 -16.41
C GLN A 262 -21.54 -15.32 -16.97
N GLY A 263 -22.39 -14.77 -16.11
CA GLY A 263 -23.75 -14.33 -16.45
C GLY A 263 -23.87 -12.83 -16.71
N ASP A 264 -22.76 -12.18 -17.02
CA ASP A 264 -22.71 -10.74 -17.18
C ASP A 264 -23.32 -10.27 -18.52
N LEU A 265 -24.12 -9.20 -18.47
CA LEU A 265 -25.00 -8.76 -19.57
C LEU A 265 -24.81 -7.28 -19.95
N VAL A 266 -23.61 -6.74 -19.77
CA VAL A 266 -23.38 -5.35 -20.23
C VAL A 266 -23.51 -5.26 -21.74
N ASP A 267 -23.90 -4.08 -22.18
CA ASP A 267 -23.77 -3.70 -23.56
C ASP A 267 -22.29 -3.51 -23.94
N GLU A 268 -21.84 -4.15 -25.03
CA GLU A 268 -20.48 -4.03 -25.57
C GLU A 268 -20.10 -2.57 -25.91
N ILE A 269 -21.09 -1.71 -26.18
CA ILE A 269 -20.89 -0.28 -26.40
C ILE A 269 -20.40 0.40 -25.12
N ILE A 270 -20.78 -0.11 -23.94
CA ILE A 270 -20.40 0.43 -22.63
C ILE A 270 -19.08 -0.15 -22.16
N SER A 271 -18.88 -1.46 -22.31
CA SER A 271 -17.65 -2.13 -21.91
C SER A 271 -17.29 -3.25 -22.88
N ARG A 272 -16.05 -3.21 -23.37
CA ARG A 272 -15.47 -4.21 -24.26
C ARG A 272 -14.52 -5.16 -23.52
N TYR A 273 -14.53 -5.11 -22.19
CA TYR A 273 -13.68 -5.98 -21.40
C TYR A 273 -14.21 -7.41 -21.50
N GLU A 274 -13.33 -8.33 -21.83
CA GLU A 274 -13.58 -9.77 -21.80
C GLU A 274 -12.53 -10.42 -20.88
N VAL A 275 -12.89 -11.54 -20.26
CA VAL A 275 -11.95 -12.28 -19.42
C VAL A 275 -10.85 -12.86 -20.31
N PRO A 276 -9.57 -12.61 -19.98
CA PRO A 276 -8.48 -12.96 -20.87
C PRO A 276 -8.32 -14.48 -21.03
N ILE A 277 -7.90 -14.90 -22.22
CA ILE A 277 -7.61 -16.30 -22.54
C ILE A 277 -6.09 -16.45 -22.54
N ILE A 278 -5.54 -16.84 -21.39
CA ILE A 278 -4.09 -16.96 -21.20
C ILE A 278 -3.66 -18.39 -21.52
N SER A 279 -2.63 -18.57 -22.33
CA SER A 279 -2.18 -19.91 -22.73
C SER A 279 -1.44 -20.64 -21.59
N SER A 280 -2.00 -21.74 -21.10
CA SER A 280 -1.37 -22.65 -20.13
C SER A 280 -0.52 -23.74 -20.80
N LYS A 281 0.29 -23.39 -21.82
CA LYS A 281 1.03 -24.32 -22.72
C LYS A 281 0.15 -25.28 -23.54
N PRO A 282 0.63 -25.76 -24.71
CA PRO A 282 -0.11 -26.71 -25.54
C PRO A 282 -0.02 -28.12 -24.93
N THR A 283 -1.13 -28.64 -24.42
CA THR A 283 -1.28 -30.08 -24.20
C THR A 283 -1.16 -30.77 -25.55
N THR A 284 -0.10 -31.54 -25.72
CA THR A 284 0.03 -32.52 -26.80
C THR A 284 -0.86 -33.70 -26.45
N GLU A 285 -2.17 -33.49 -26.51
CA GLU A 285 -3.20 -34.53 -26.55
C GLU A 285 -4.53 -33.82 -26.82
N ALA A 286 -4.90 -33.79 -28.09
CA ALA A 286 -6.25 -33.44 -28.51
C ALA A 286 -7.18 -34.58 -28.06
N THR A 287 -7.72 -34.46 -26.86
CA THR A 287 -8.93 -35.18 -26.46
C THR A 287 -10.05 -34.16 -26.30
N ASP A 288 -11.10 -34.36 -27.09
CA ASP A 288 -12.32 -33.57 -27.18
C ASP A 288 -12.79 -33.03 -25.83
N GLY A 289 -12.77 -31.70 -25.71
CA GLY A 289 -13.28 -30.95 -24.56
C GLY A 289 -12.83 -29.50 -24.65
N THR A 290 -13.72 -28.63 -25.13
CA THR A 290 -13.55 -27.18 -25.30
C THR A 290 -13.15 -26.47 -23.99
N SER A 291 -11.86 -26.47 -23.63
CA SER A 291 -11.34 -25.64 -22.53
C SER A 291 -11.02 -24.25 -23.10
N ASN A 292 -11.93 -23.30 -22.91
CA ASN A 292 -11.81 -21.91 -23.41
C ASN A 292 -10.75 -21.06 -22.67
N GLY A 293 -9.69 -21.67 -22.11
CA GLY A 293 -8.64 -21.01 -21.31
C GLY A 293 -9.14 -20.30 -20.04
N THR A 294 -10.38 -20.58 -19.61
CA THR A 294 -11.01 -20.02 -18.42
C THR A 294 -11.77 -21.12 -17.67
N THR A 295 -11.83 -20.99 -16.35
CA THR A 295 -12.58 -21.88 -15.46
C THR A 295 -13.58 -21.09 -14.64
N THR A 296 -14.81 -21.61 -14.50
CA THR A 296 -15.81 -20.97 -13.64
C THR A 296 -15.66 -21.44 -12.21
N GLN A 297 -15.50 -20.53 -11.27
CA GLN A 297 -15.44 -20.83 -9.84
C GLN A 297 -15.97 -19.67 -8.98
N ASN A 298 -16.33 -19.97 -7.74
CA ASN A 298 -16.66 -18.94 -6.75
C ASN A 298 -15.37 -18.42 -6.10
N LEU A 299 -15.33 -17.11 -5.85
CA LEU A 299 -14.22 -16.44 -5.17
C LEU A 299 -14.68 -15.87 -3.84
N THR A 300 -13.77 -15.84 -2.88
CA THR A 300 -13.91 -15.11 -1.63
C THR A 300 -12.90 -13.98 -1.65
N LYS A 301 -13.38 -12.76 -1.39
CA LYS A 301 -12.58 -11.54 -1.26
C LYS A 301 -12.60 -11.09 0.20
N THR A 302 -11.44 -10.93 0.81
CA THR A 302 -11.29 -10.35 2.15
C THR A 302 -10.46 -9.08 2.07
N THR A 303 -11.03 -7.96 2.49
CA THR A 303 -10.40 -6.63 2.48
C THR A 303 -10.15 -6.15 3.90
N PHE A 304 -8.90 -5.79 4.20
CA PHE A 304 -8.47 -5.12 5.41
C PHE A 304 -8.29 -3.63 5.13
N MET A 305 -8.89 -2.75 5.94
CA MET A 305 -8.81 -1.29 5.76
C MET A 305 -8.49 -0.58 7.07
N GLY A 306 -7.53 0.34 7.03
CA GLY A 306 -7.13 1.11 8.21
C GLY A 306 -5.72 1.68 8.06
N PHE A 307 -5.00 1.79 9.18
CA PHE A 307 -3.58 2.13 9.17
C PHE A 307 -2.76 0.85 9.38
N LEU A 308 -2.33 0.22 8.29
CA LEU A 308 -1.75 -1.12 8.28
C LEU A 308 -0.21 -1.03 8.25
N PRO A 309 0.53 -1.46 9.28
CA PRO A 309 1.99 -1.51 9.21
C PRO A 309 2.45 -2.61 8.24
N ALA A 310 3.65 -2.48 7.69
CA ALA A 310 4.25 -3.50 6.83
C ALA A 310 4.29 -4.91 7.47
N SER A 311 4.48 -5.00 8.79
CA SER A 311 4.47 -6.25 9.54
C SER A 311 3.10 -6.94 9.53
N PHE A 312 2.01 -6.17 9.53
CA PHE A 312 0.65 -6.70 9.40
C PHE A 312 0.49 -7.36 8.04
N LEU A 313 0.91 -6.69 6.96
CA LEU A 313 0.84 -7.26 5.60
C LEU A 313 1.67 -8.53 5.45
N ALA A 314 2.91 -8.52 5.96
CA ALA A 314 3.79 -9.69 5.90
C ALA A 314 3.19 -10.89 6.66
N SER A 315 2.57 -10.64 7.82
CA SER A 315 1.91 -11.68 8.61
C SER A 315 0.68 -12.22 7.89
N THR A 316 -0.18 -11.34 7.37
CA THR A 316 -1.39 -11.72 6.60
C THR A 316 -1.04 -12.52 5.35
N PHE A 317 -0.04 -12.08 4.57
CA PHE A 317 0.43 -12.80 3.40
C PHE A 317 1.04 -14.17 3.79
N GLY A 318 1.78 -14.22 4.90
CA GLY A 318 2.34 -15.46 5.43
C GLY A 318 1.26 -16.46 5.84
N GLU A 319 0.23 -16.02 6.57
CA GLU A 319 -0.93 -16.85 6.93
C GLU A 319 -1.64 -17.37 5.66
N ALA A 320 -1.87 -16.50 4.67
CA ALA A 320 -2.47 -16.89 3.39
C ALA A 320 -1.62 -17.96 2.67
N LEU A 321 -0.30 -17.78 2.64
CA LEU A 321 0.63 -18.71 2.01
C LEU A 321 0.55 -20.11 2.65
N LEU A 322 0.61 -20.18 3.98
CA LEU A 322 0.55 -21.44 4.73
C LEU A 322 -0.82 -22.12 4.62
N GLN A 323 -1.91 -21.35 4.59
CA GLN A 323 -3.27 -21.89 4.49
C GLN A 323 -3.64 -22.34 3.07
N SER A 324 -3.04 -21.75 2.03
CA SER A 324 -3.42 -22.00 0.64
C SER A 324 -3.29 -23.46 0.19
N LYS A 325 -2.38 -24.26 0.79
CA LYS A 325 -2.21 -25.72 0.56
C LYS A 325 -2.34 -26.17 -0.91
N GLY A 326 -1.70 -25.46 -1.83
CA GLY A 326 -1.72 -25.76 -3.27
C GLY A 326 -2.83 -25.08 -4.08
N SER A 327 -3.71 -24.31 -3.43
CA SER A 327 -4.62 -23.37 -4.09
C SER A 327 -3.91 -22.06 -4.44
N TRP A 328 -4.51 -21.29 -5.35
CA TRP A 328 -4.02 -19.97 -5.70
C TRP A 328 -4.65 -18.89 -4.82
N PHE A 329 -3.98 -17.75 -4.69
CA PHE A 329 -4.59 -16.53 -4.15
C PHE A 329 -3.88 -15.30 -4.70
N ALA A 330 -4.59 -14.17 -4.78
CA ALA A 330 -4.03 -12.87 -5.07
C ALA A 330 -4.06 -11.99 -3.82
N PHE A 331 -2.99 -11.23 -3.59
CA PHE A 331 -2.85 -10.30 -2.48
C PHE A 331 -2.48 -8.92 -3.04
N LEU A 332 -3.40 -7.98 -2.92
CA LEU A 332 -3.26 -6.62 -3.41
C LEU A 332 -3.09 -5.69 -2.21
N VAL A 333 -2.15 -4.76 -2.29
CA VAL A 333 -1.91 -3.78 -1.22
C VAL A 333 -1.82 -2.38 -1.81
N GLN A 334 -2.41 -1.41 -1.13
CA GLN A 334 -2.45 -0.01 -1.58
C GLN A 334 -2.05 0.92 -0.43
N GLY A 335 -1.12 1.84 -0.72
CA GLY A 335 -0.70 2.92 0.18
C GLY A 335 -1.74 4.04 0.35
N PHE A 336 -1.35 5.12 1.03
CA PHE A 336 -2.17 6.32 1.17
C PHE A 336 -1.87 7.31 0.02
N GLU A 337 -2.87 7.90 -0.63
CA GLU A 337 -2.70 9.02 -1.60
C GLU A 337 -1.64 8.80 -2.72
N ASP A 338 -2.04 8.18 -3.84
CA ASP A 338 -1.18 7.86 -4.99
C ASP A 338 0.16 7.16 -4.63
N GLU A 339 0.30 6.67 -3.40
CA GLU A 339 1.45 5.89 -2.95
C GLU A 339 1.48 4.50 -3.58
N LYS A 340 2.63 3.84 -3.40
CA LYS A 340 2.94 2.50 -3.90
C LYS A 340 1.78 1.52 -3.73
N ALA A 341 1.47 0.83 -4.80
CA ALA A 341 0.60 -0.34 -4.78
C ALA A 341 1.40 -1.56 -5.22
N SER A 342 1.03 -2.74 -4.73
CA SER A 342 1.58 -3.97 -5.28
C SER A 342 0.54 -5.07 -5.32
N VAL A 343 0.67 -5.94 -6.32
CA VAL A 343 -0.19 -7.10 -6.53
C VAL A 343 0.70 -8.32 -6.57
N ILE A 344 0.37 -9.33 -5.75
CA ILE A 344 1.09 -10.59 -5.70
C ILE A 344 0.08 -11.71 -5.93
N LEU A 345 0.21 -12.43 -7.04
CA LEU A 345 -0.51 -13.68 -7.30
C LEU A 345 0.38 -14.86 -6.91
N LYS A 346 -0.07 -15.71 -5.99
CA LYS A 346 0.50 -17.04 -5.76
C LYS A 346 -0.32 -18.06 -6.55
N THR A 347 0.33 -18.79 -7.44
CA THR A 347 -0.28 -19.84 -8.28
C THR A 347 -0.25 -21.19 -7.59
N GLN A 348 -1.00 -22.16 -8.12
CA GLN A 348 -1.11 -23.51 -7.56
C GLN A 348 0.24 -24.27 -7.52
N ASP A 349 1.12 -24.01 -8.50
CA ASP A 349 2.48 -24.55 -8.61
C ASP A 349 3.53 -23.78 -7.78
N ASN A 350 3.08 -22.98 -6.80
CA ASN A 350 3.91 -22.18 -5.89
C ASN A 350 4.79 -21.12 -6.57
N ARG A 351 4.49 -20.73 -7.82
CA ARG A 351 5.07 -19.51 -8.38
C ARG A 351 4.34 -18.29 -7.83
N THR A 352 5.06 -17.18 -7.76
CA THR A 352 4.52 -15.86 -7.47
C THR A 352 4.73 -14.97 -8.67
N LEU A 353 3.67 -14.31 -9.11
CA LEU A 353 3.71 -13.21 -10.09
C LEU A 353 3.46 -11.93 -9.32
N ALA A 354 4.39 -10.98 -9.38
CA ALA A 354 4.31 -9.78 -8.55
C ALA A 354 4.54 -8.51 -9.37
N TRP A 355 3.60 -7.58 -9.24
CA TRP A 355 3.60 -6.27 -9.86
C TRP A 355 3.82 -5.21 -8.77
N ASP A 356 4.85 -4.39 -8.92
CA ASP A 356 5.16 -3.24 -8.07
C ASP A 356 4.83 -1.96 -8.85
N ILE A 357 3.82 -1.24 -8.40
CA ILE A 357 3.24 -0.08 -9.09
C ILE A 357 3.73 1.17 -8.36
N GLU A 358 4.62 1.90 -9.00
CA GLU A 358 5.05 3.23 -8.55
C GLU A 358 4.04 4.27 -9.07
N GLY A 359 3.39 4.98 -8.15
CA GLY A 359 2.51 6.12 -8.43
C GLY A 359 3.25 7.42 -8.72
#